data_AF-A0A8J8MJT4-F1
#
_entry.id   AF-A0A8J8MJT4-F1
#
_cell.length_a   1.000
_cell.length_b   1.000
_cell.length_c   1.000
_cell.angle_alpha   90.00
_cell.angle_beta   90.00
_cell.angle_gamma   90.00
#
_symmetry.space_group_name_H-M   'P 1'
#
loop_
_entity.id
_entity.type
_entity.pdbx_description
1 polymer ?
#
loop_
_entity_poly.entity_id
_entity_poly.type
_entity_poly.pdbx_seq_one_letter_code
_entity_poly.pdbx_strand_id
1 'polypeptide(L)'
;MKKLRKARVERKQCIRCGKSLSHETLVRGVKQCEKCLDYQHRRKLGQIHSKVNTTYFYNRQYKKDDIKRKKLGEYMVKHRITIKDLAHHSHLSQRTIQRILYTESNYSKKTKESINNYLGKELL
;
A
#
# COMPACT_ATOMS: atom_id res chain seq x y z
N MET A 1 -4.80 4.13 24.39
CA MET A 1 -3.60 4.81 23.83
C MET A 1 -3.39 6.25 24.27
N LYS A 2 -4.41 7.12 24.32
CA LYS A 2 -4.26 8.54 24.72
C LYS A 2 -3.68 8.73 26.14
N LYS A 3 -4.16 7.93 27.11
CA LYS A 3 -3.66 7.92 28.51
C LYS A 3 -2.16 7.56 28.60
N LEU A 4 -1.74 6.48 27.92
CA LEU A 4 -0.33 6.05 27.89
C LEU A 4 0.61 7.12 27.32
N ARG A 5 0.19 7.84 26.27
CA ARG A 5 1.00 8.91 25.68
C ARG A 5 1.16 10.10 26.62
N LYS A 6 0.11 10.48 27.37
CA LYS A 6 0.19 11.55 28.38
C LYS A 6 1.19 11.18 29.49
N ALA A 7 1.06 9.97 30.05
CA ALA A 7 1.97 9.46 31.08
C ALA A 7 3.45 9.42 30.59
N ARG A 8 3.68 9.12 29.32
CA ARG A 8 5.03 9.14 28.74
C ARG A 8 5.60 10.55 28.60
N VAL A 9 4.79 11.56 28.31
CA VAL A 9 5.24 12.96 28.29
C VAL A 9 5.68 13.40 29.68
N GLU A 10 4.87 13.09 30.70
CA GLU A 10 5.19 13.38 32.11
C GLU A 10 6.50 12.70 32.55
N ARG A 11 6.72 11.44 32.11
CA ARG A 11 7.95 10.68 32.36
C ARG A 11 9.12 11.04 31.45
N LYS A 12 9.01 12.09 30.61
CA LYS A 12 10.06 12.50 29.65
C LYS A 12 10.50 11.36 28.71
N GLN A 13 9.54 10.53 28.32
CA GLN A 13 9.71 9.37 27.45
C GLN A 13 9.07 9.61 26.08
N CYS A 14 9.64 8.98 25.06
CA CYS A 14 9.09 8.93 23.72
C CYS A 14 7.67 8.38 23.74
N ILE A 15 6.70 9.16 23.28
CA ILE A 15 5.28 8.79 23.28
C ILE A 15 5.00 7.51 22.46
N ARG A 16 5.89 7.16 21.53
CA ARG A 16 5.75 6.01 20.62
C ARG A 16 6.34 4.73 21.21
N CYS A 17 7.61 4.73 21.59
CA CYS A 17 8.32 3.53 22.04
C CYS A 17 8.62 3.48 23.54
N GLY A 18 8.38 4.56 24.30
CA GLY A 18 8.61 4.60 25.75
C GLY A 18 10.08 4.80 26.17
N LYS A 19 11.02 4.92 25.23
CA LYS A 19 12.43 5.23 25.56
C LYS A 19 12.58 6.63 26.12
N SER A 20 13.49 6.83 27.08
CA SER A 20 13.84 8.15 27.61
C SER A 20 14.31 9.09 26.49
N LEU A 21 13.91 10.36 26.56
CA LEU A 21 14.35 11.39 25.63
C LEU A 21 15.60 12.09 26.16
N SER A 22 16.51 12.48 25.27
CA SER A 22 17.67 13.29 25.65
C SER A 22 17.23 14.68 26.11
N HIS A 23 18.07 15.35 26.89
CA HIS A 23 17.81 16.72 27.35
C HIS A 23 17.58 17.67 26.17
N GLU A 24 18.43 17.59 25.14
CA GLU A 24 18.28 18.37 23.90
C GLU A 24 16.94 18.14 23.20
N THR A 25 16.46 16.89 23.16
CA THR A 25 15.18 16.54 22.54
C THR A 25 14.00 17.18 23.30
N LEU A 26 14.09 17.23 24.64
CA LEU A 26 13.08 17.84 25.50
C LEU A 26 13.06 19.36 25.38
N VAL A 27 14.23 20.01 25.33
CA VAL A 27 14.36 21.47 25.14
C VAL A 27 13.76 21.90 23.80
N ARG A 28 13.96 21.10 22.74
CA ARG A 28 13.34 21.33 21.42
C ARG A 28 11.82 21.05 21.39
N GLY A 29 11.21 20.66 22.50
CA GLY A 29 9.77 20.36 22.60
C GLY A 29 9.34 19.08 21.88
N VAL A 30 10.30 18.23 21.50
CA VAL A 30 10.06 17.02 20.70
C VAL A 30 9.61 15.87 21.59
N LYS A 31 8.44 15.28 21.28
CA LYS A 31 7.81 14.23 22.12
C LYS A 31 8.17 12.80 21.70
N GLN A 32 9.07 12.64 20.73
CA GLN A 32 9.48 11.36 20.14
C GLN A 32 11.00 11.27 20.08
N CYS A 33 11.55 10.07 20.20
CA CYS A 33 12.98 9.86 19.99
C CYS A 33 13.32 9.92 18.49
N GLU A 34 14.58 10.19 18.18
CA GLU A 34 15.12 10.30 16.81
C GLU A 34 14.75 9.08 15.96
N LYS A 35 14.98 7.86 16.45
CA LYS A 35 14.60 6.62 15.73
C LYS A 35 13.12 6.57 15.34
N CYS A 36 12.23 7.10 16.19
CA CYS A 36 10.79 7.13 15.90
C CYS A 36 10.41 8.23 14.90
N LEU A 37 11.12 9.37 14.94
CA LEU A 37 10.98 10.46 13.99
C LEU A 37 11.51 10.05 12.62
N ASP A 38 12.70 9.44 12.56
CA ASP A 38 13.30 8.92 11.34
C ASP A 38 12.42 7.87 10.68
N TYR A 39 11.88 6.95 11.46
CA TYR A 39 10.90 5.99 10.93
C TYR A 39 9.68 6.71 10.34
N GLN A 40 9.17 7.76 11.00
CA GLN A 40 8.05 8.55 10.50
C GLN A 40 8.41 9.35 9.24
N HIS A 41 9.60 9.94 9.17
CA HIS A 41 10.14 10.66 8.03
C HIS A 41 10.36 9.73 6.85
N ARG A 42 11.04 8.59 7.03
CA ARG A 42 11.20 7.56 5.99
C ARG A 42 9.86 7.03 5.50
N ARG A 43 8.88 6.85 6.39
CA ARG A 43 7.52 6.45 6.00
C ARG A 43 6.81 7.54 5.20
N LYS A 44 6.97 8.82 5.57
CA LYS A 44 6.41 9.96 4.81
C LYS A 44 7.10 10.12 3.45
N LEU A 45 8.42 10.01 3.38
CA LEU A 45 9.20 10.07 2.15
C LEU A 45 8.86 8.88 1.23
N GLY A 46 8.68 7.68 1.79
CA GLY A 46 8.15 6.54 1.05
C GLY A 46 6.71 6.75 0.57
N GLN A 47 5.89 7.52 1.30
CA GLN A 47 4.56 7.95 0.85
C GLN A 47 4.60 9.05 -0.23
N ILE A 48 5.64 9.88 -0.26
CA ILE A 48 5.83 10.95 -1.25
C ILE A 48 6.38 10.36 -2.56
N HIS A 49 7.37 9.46 -2.50
CA HIS A 49 7.79 8.67 -3.67
C HIS A 49 6.65 7.77 -4.19
N SER A 50 5.75 7.32 -3.31
CA SER A 50 4.53 6.62 -3.71
C SER A 50 3.37 7.55 -4.11
N LYS A 51 3.61 8.83 -4.44
CA LYS A 51 2.56 9.67 -5.06
C LYS A 51 2.70 9.80 -6.57
N VAL A 52 3.84 9.41 -7.16
CA VAL A 52 4.09 9.62 -8.59
C VAL A 52 3.87 8.35 -9.44
N ASN A 53 3.64 7.17 -8.87
CA ASN A 53 3.39 5.95 -9.69
C ASN A 53 2.41 4.92 -9.11
N THR A 54 1.69 5.23 -8.03
CA THR A 54 1.03 4.21 -7.18
C THR A 54 -0.49 4.24 -7.20
N THR A 55 -1.11 5.14 -7.96
CA THR A 55 -2.57 5.21 -8.10
C THR A 55 -3.16 3.97 -8.77
N TYR A 56 -2.36 3.19 -9.51
CA TYR A 56 -2.84 2.02 -10.26
C TYR A 56 -2.81 0.70 -9.49
N PHE A 57 -1.93 0.57 -8.49
CA PHE A 57 -1.68 -0.68 -7.76
C PHE A 57 -1.56 -0.42 -6.27
N TYR A 58 -2.63 0.06 -5.63
CA TYR A 58 -2.66 0.15 -4.17
C TYR A 58 -2.79 -1.24 -3.54
N ASN A 59 -1.69 -1.99 -3.54
CA ASN A 59 -1.39 -2.92 -2.46
C ASN A 59 0.11 -2.89 -2.19
N ARG A 60 0.49 -2.45 -0.99
CA ARG A 60 1.90 -2.38 -0.52
C ARG A 60 2.64 -3.72 -0.52
N GLN A 61 1.94 -4.83 -0.78
CA GLN A 61 2.50 -6.18 -0.82
C GLN A 61 2.99 -6.61 -2.20
N TYR A 62 2.64 -5.91 -3.28
CA TYR A 62 2.91 -6.41 -4.62
C TYR A 62 3.65 -5.37 -5.44
N LYS A 63 4.93 -5.65 -5.76
CA LYS A 63 5.74 -4.78 -6.62
C LYS A 63 5.34 -5.00 -8.09
N LYS A 64 5.58 -4.00 -8.93
CA LYS A 64 5.36 -4.08 -10.39
C LYS A 64 6.09 -5.29 -11.02
N ASP A 65 7.25 -5.64 -10.47
CA ASP A 65 8.07 -6.77 -10.92
C ASP A 65 7.50 -8.15 -10.51
N ASP A 66 6.56 -8.20 -9.56
CA ASP A 66 5.93 -9.43 -9.09
C ASP A 66 4.68 -9.83 -9.92
N ILE A 67 4.26 -9.00 -10.90
CA ILE A 67 3.09 -9.31 -11.74
C ILE A 67 3.40 -10.54 -12.59
N LYS A 68 2.79 -11.67 -12.23
CA LYS A 68 2.90 -12.93 -12.97
C LYS A 68 2.20 -12.86 -14.33
N ARG A 69 1.07 -12.16 -14.43
CA ARG A 69 0.33 -11.99 -15.70
C ARG A 69 0.71 -10.69 -16.41
N LYS A 70 1.91 -10.66 -16.99
CA LYS A 70 2.50 -9.46 -17.64
C LYS A 70 1.59 -8.81 -18.68
N LYS A 71 1.00 -9.60 -19.59
CA LYS A 71 0.09 -9.10 -20.64
C LYS A 71 -1.10 -8.30 -20.08
N LEU A 72 -1.74 -8.83 -19.03
CA LEU A 72 -2.85 -8.14 -18.35
C LEU A 72 -2.34 -6.88 -17.63
N GLY A 73 -1.23 -6.99 -16.90
CA GLY A 73 -0.64 -5.85 -16.18
C GLY A 73 -0.23 -4.70 -17.10
N GLU A 74 0.43 -5.00 -18.21
CA GLU A 74 0.84 -4.02 -19.22
C GLU A 74 -0.37 -3.35 -19.87
N TYR A 75 -1.41 -4.11 -20.20
CA TYR A 75 -2.66 -3.58 -20.73
C TYR A 75 -3.31 -2.61 -19.74
N MET A 76 -3.42 -3.00 -18.47
CA MET A 76 -3.98 -2.15 -17.42
C MET A 76 -3.19 -0.84 -17.29
N VAL A 77 -1.86 -0.88 -17.33
CA VAL A 77 -1.01 0.32 -17.28
C VAL A 77 -1.22 1.21 -18.50
N LYS A 78 -1.20 0.62 -19.72
CA LYS A 78 -1.37 1.36 -20.97
C LYS A 78 -2.71 2.10 -21.03
N HIS A 79 -3.77 1.44 -20.57
CA HIS A 79 -5.14 1.97 -20.62
C HIS A 79 -5.56 2.67 -19.32
N ARG A 80 -4.65 2.87 -18.37
CA ARG A 80 -4.90 3.52 -17.07
C ARG A 80 -6.06 2.87 -16.28
N ILE A 81 -6.23 1.55 -16.42
CA ILE A 81 -7.24 0.78 -15.70
C ILE A 81 -6.71 0.41 -14.32
N THR A 82 -7.44 0.76 -13.27
CA THR A 82 -7.08 0.36 -11.91
C THR A 82 -7.67 -1.00 -11.55
N ILE A 83 -7.13 -1.62 -10.50
CA ILE A 83 -7.71 -2.83 -9.89
C ILE A 83 -9.17 -2.61 -9.45
N LYS A 84 -9.50 -1.39 -9.01
CA LYS A 84 -10.86 -1.05 -8.58
C LYS A 84 -11.82 -1.06 -9.75
N ASP A 85 -11.41 -0.49 -10.88
CA ASP A 85 -12.22 -0.44 -12.10
C ASP A 85 -12.46 -1.86 -12.61
N LEU A 86 -11.39 -2.67 -12.70
CA LEU A 86 -11.49 -4.06 -13.13
C LEU A 86 -12.40 -4.88 -12.20
N ALA A 87 -12.28 -4.69 -10.88
CA ALA A 87 -13.12 -5.36 -9.89
C ALA A 87 -14.61 -4.95 -10.05
N HIS A 88 -14.87 -3.65 -10.20
CA HIS A 88 -16.21 -3.11 -10.35
C HIS A 88 -16.89 -3.62 -11.62
N HIS A 89 -16.23 -3.51 -12.77
CA HIS A 89 -16.83 -3.86 -14.06
C HIS A 89 -16.90 -5.37 -14.32
N SER A 90 -15.99 -6.17 -13.73
CA SER A 90 -16.04 -7.62 -13.85
C SER A 90 -16.90 -8.29 -12.76
N HIS A 91 -17.54 -7.52 -11.87
CA HIS A 91 -18.29 -7.99 -10.71
C HIS A 91 -17.47 -8.94 -9.81
N LEU A 92 -16.20 -8.60 -9.58
CA LEU A 92 -15.26 -9.37 -8.77
C LEU A 92 -14.76 -8.53 -7.58
N SER A 93 -14.24 -9.20 -6.55
CA SER A 93 -13.56 -8.49 -5.48
C SER A 93 -12.19 -7.97 -5.95
N GLN A 94 -11.74 -6.83 -5.42
CA GLN A 94 -10.38 -6.32 -5.67
C GLN A 94 -9.30 -7.35 -5.29
N ARG A 95 -9.56 -8.16 -4.25
CA ARG A 95 -8.66 -9.25 -3.82
C ARG A 95 -8.56 -10.35 -4.87
N THR A 96 -9.66 -10.67 -5.56
CA THR A 96 -9.68 -11.62 -6.66
C THR A 96 -8.83 -11.11 -7.82
N ILE A 97 -9.00 -9.85 -8.21
CA ILE A 97 -8.19 -9.23 -9.28
C ILE A 97 -6.70 -9.22 -8.92
N GLN A 98 -6.36 -8.90 -7.67
CA GLN A 98 -4.97 -8.95 -7.19
C GLN A 98 -4.40 -10.36 -7.28
N ARG A 99 -5.14 -11.38 -6.82
CA ARG A 99 -4.69 -12.76 -6.95
C ARG A 99 -4.48 -13.13 -8.42
N ILE A 100 -5.37 -12.72 -9.33
CA ILE A 100 -5.23 -12.97 -10.77
C ILE A 100 -3.93 -12.38 -11.32
N LEU A 101 -3.59 -11.15 -10.93
CA LEU A 101 -2.38 -10.46 -11.41
C LEU A 101 -1.09 -11.08 -10.87
N TYR A 102 -1.09 -11.48 -9.59
CA TYR A 102 0.12 -11.84 -8.86
C TYR A 102 0.32 -13.34 -8.60
N THR A 103 -0.60 -14.19 -9.05
CA THR A 103 -0.50 -15.65 -8.88
C THR A 103 -0.77 -16.39 -10.18
N GLU A 104 -0.18 -17.58 -10.31
CA GLU A 104 -0.32 -18.48 -11.47
C GLU A 104 -1.55 -19.39 -11.37
N SER A 105 -2.49 -19.10 -10.47
CA SER A 105 -3.68 -19.94 -10.32
C SER A 105 -4.54 -19.91 -11.59
N ASN A 106 -5.10 -21.07 -11.92
CA ASN A 106 -6.11 -21.20 -12.94
C ASN A 106 -7.46 -20.77 -12.36
N TYR A 107 -8.07 -19.77 -13.00
CA TYR A 107 -9.37 -19.24 -12.62
C TYR A 107 -10.46 -19.84 -13.50
N SER A 108 -11.68 -19.89 -12.96
CA SER A 108 -12.85 -20.41 -13.68
C SER A 108 -13.08 -19.67 -14.99
N LYS A 109 -13.65 -20.37 -15.99
CA LYS A 109 -13.99 -19.80 -17.30
C LYS A 109 -14.85 -18.53 -17.15
N LYS A 110 -15.84 -18.56 -16.26
CA LYS A 110 -16.71 -17.43 -15.92
C LYS A 110 -15.93 -16.19 -15.43
N THR A 111 -14.89 -16.39 -14.63
CA THR A 111 -14.03 -15.29 -14.13
C THR A 111 -13.16 -14.70 -15.23
N LYS A 112 -12.66 -15.53 -16.15
CA LYS A 112 -11.88 -15.07 -17.30
C LYS A 112 -12.77 -14.29 -18.27
N GLU A 113 -13.96 -14.81 -18.58
CA GLU A 113 -14.95 -14.16 -19.42
C GLU A 113 -15.38 -12.80 -18.87
N SER A 114 -15.66 -12.68 -17.56
CA SER A 114 -16.06 -11.38 -16.98
C SER A 114 -14.98 -10.30 -17.07
N ILE A 115 -13.71 -10.69 -17.04
CA ILE A 115 -12.58 -9.77 -17.22
C ILE A 115 -12.36 -9.47 -18.71
N ASN A 116 -12.36 -10.49 -19.57
CA ASN A 116 -12.16 -10.32 -21.01
C ASN A 116 -13.29 -9.48 -21.64
N ASN A 117 -14.54 -9.65 -21.18
CA ASN A 117 -15.69 -8.86 -21.64
C ASN A 117 -15.51 -7.37 -21.32
N TYR A 118 -15.03 -7.04 -20.12
CA TYR A 118 -14.75 -5.65 -19.75
C TYR A 118 -13.56 -5.07 -20.55
N LEU A 119 -12.51 -5.87 -20.74
CA LEU A 119 -11.31 -5.43 -21.44
C LEU A 119 -11.49 -5.39 -22.97
N GLY A 120 -12.54 -6.02 -23.50
CA GLY A 120 -12.78 -6.21 -24.94
C GLY A 120 -11.71 -7.08 -25.61
N LYS A 121 -11.00 -7.90 -24.82
CA LYS A 121 -9.82 -8.66 -25.29
C LYS A 121 -9.55 -9.87 -24.41
N GLU A 122 -9.12 -10.96 -25.04
CA GLU A 122 -8.69 -12.17 -24.32
C GLU A 122 -7.27 -12.00 -23.76
N LEU A 123 -7.17 -11.78 -22.45
CA LEU A 123 -5.90 -11.53 -21.76
C LEU A 123 -5.61 -12.53 -20.62
N LEU A 124 -6.49 -13.53 -20.38
CA LEU A 124 -6.46 -14.45 -19.23
C LEU A 124 -6.68 -15.93 -19.53
#